data_AF-A0A512I8I2-F1
#
_entry.id   AF-A0A512I8I2-F1
#
_cell.length_a   1.000
_cell.length_b   1.000
_cell.length_c   1.000
_cell.angle_alpha   90.00
_cell.angle_beta   90.00
_cell.angle_gamma   90.00
#
_symmetry.space_group_name_H-M   'P 1'
#
loop_
_entity.id
_entity.type
_entity.pdbx_description
1 polymer ?
#
loop_
_entity_poly.entity_id
_entity_poly.type
_entity_poly.pdbx_seq_one_letter_code
_entity_poly.pdbx_strand_id
1 'polypeptide(L)'
;MPFPSVPGPRPAPQPVPPRLEPPRPEEVHVLLLGLDGLAAGLAVLLLRCGVLGLNVNDGSPVAAADLDTGVYRRADLGRPRDEVLRRRLRALDPRCVPVSAPELFPGALLPGTVVVRSTEHPLAGGGGALWTEPALDPRHPLVSLHHADGALLRWPTVPWAHRPCPDCLRATLGAREPDPVPRGPGAVLTGWARPAHAEAVAGGLAVEVLAVALDTLWGDALRGAGVPAEPRGTPEGTDGGWPHARLLAPPWPGAEALLELDRSRCLCGLGQA
;
A
#
# COMPACT_ATOMS: atom_id res chain seq x y z
N MET A 1 -2.42 62.38 -47.17
CA MET A 1 -2.14 62.48 -45.72
C MET A 1 -2.75 61.24 -45.06
N PRO A 2 -1.96 60.22 -44.69
CA PRO A 2 -2.50 59.03 -44.02
C PRO A 2 -2.77 59.35 -42.54
N PHE A 3 -3.91 58.89 -42.02
CA PHE A 3 -4.26 59.04 -40.62
C PHE A 3 -3.38 58.11 -39.75
N PRO A 4 -2.90 58.56 -38.58
CA PRO A 4 -2.18 57.71 -37.66
C PRO A 4 -3.14 56.68 -37.05
N SER A 5 -2.73 55.41 -37.09
CA SER A 5 -3.45 54.29 -36.52
C SER A 5 -3.52 54.45 -35.00
N VAL A 6 -4.73 54.45 -34.44
CA VAL A 6 -4.93 54.44 -32.98
C VAL A 6 -4.42 53.09 -32.43
N PRO A 7 -3.52 53.07 -31.43
CA PRO A 7 -3.09 51.82 -30.80
C PRO A 7 -4.30 51.13 -30.17
N GLY A 8 -4.59 49.91 -30.61
CA GLY A 8 -5.64 49.08 -30.00
C GLY A 8 -5.35 48.83 -28.52
N PRO A 9 -6.39 48.59 -27.70
CA PRO A 9 -6.23 48.34 -26.27
C PRO A 9 -5.26 47.17 -26.07
N ARG A 10 -4.23 47.38 -25.24
CA ARG A 10 -3.32 46.30 -24.84
C ARG A 10 -4.16 45.19 -24.21
N PRO A 11 -4.02 43.93 -24.65
CA PRO A 11 -4.67 42.81 -23.99
C PRO A 11 -4.30 42.84 -22.51
N ALA A 12 -5.31 42.74 -21.64
CA ALA A 12 -5.09 42.68 -20.21
C ALA A 12 -4.10 41.55 -19.91
N PRO A 13 -3.16 41.76 -18.96
CA PRO A 13 -2.26 40.69 -18.54
C PRO A 13 -3.10 39.48 -18.17
N GLN A 14 -2.88 38.37 -18.86
CA GLN A 14 -3.58 37.14 -18.52
C GLN A 14 -3.20 36.76 -17.09
N PRO A 15 -4.17 36.38 -16.24
CA PRO A 15 -3.88 35.92 -14.90
C PRO A 15 -2.90 34.76 -15.02
N VAL A 16 -1.71 34.95 -14.44
CA VAL A 16 -0.72 33.88 -14.33
C VAL A 16 -1.40 32.75 -13.55
N PRO A 17 -1.48 31.53 -14.09
CA PRO A 17 -2.11 30.43 -13.37
C PRO A 17 -1.42 30.27 -12.01
N PRO A 18 -2.18 30.04 -10.92
CA PRO A 18 -1.59 29.85 -9.61
C PRO A 18 -0.54 28.75 -9.69
N ARG A 19 0.66 29.00 -9.15
CA ARG A 19 1.67 27.95 -9.01
C ARG A 19 1.11 26.92 -8.04
N LEU A 20 0.79 25.73 -8.56
CA LEU A 20 0.39 24.60 -7.73
C LEU A 20 1.57 24.22 -6.84
N GLU A 21 1.40 24.31 -5.52
CA GLU A 21 2.38 23.75 -4.59
C GLU A 21 2.35 22.22 -4.68
N PRO A 22 3.51 21.55 -4.63
CA PRO A 22 3.51 20.10 -4.62
C PRO A 22 2.94 19.57 -3.30
N PRO A 23 2.19 18.45 -3.33
CA PRO A 23 1.61 17.84 -2.16
C PRO A 23 2.71 17.38 -1.20
N ARG A 24 2.49 17.60 0.09
CA ARG A 24 3.46 17.27 1.13
C ARG A 24 3.14 15.88 1.72
N PRO A 25 4.15 15.07 2.09
CA PRO A 25 3.91 13.78 2.74
C PRO A 25 3.13 13.89 4.06
N GLU A 26 3.16 15.04 4.73
CA GLU A 26 2.41 15.30 5.96
C GLU A 26 0.88 15.33 5.74
N GLU A 27 0.42 15.54 4.50
CA GLU A 27 -0.99 15.51 4.10
C GLU A 27 -1.50 14.08 3.80
N VAL A 28 -0.59 13.10 3.78
CA VAL A 28 -0.92 11.70 3.51
C VAL A 28 -1.44 11.02 4.77
N HIS A 29 -2.54 10.28 4.62
CA HIS A 29 -3.17 9.49 5.67
C HIS A 29 -3.15 8.01 5.28
N VAL A 30 -2.50 7.18 6.09
CA VAL A 30 -2.39 5.73 5.82
C VAL A 30 -3.01 4.94 6.95
N LEU A 31 -3.95 4.05 6.60
CA LEU A 31 -4.46 3.03 7.50
C LEU A 31 -3.74 1.70 7.21
N LEU A 32 -3.01 1.18 8.18
CA LEU A 32 -2.37 -0.13 8.12
C LEU A 32 -3.18 -1.14 8.91
N LEU A 33 -3.66 -2.17 8.21
CA LEU A 33 -4.43 -3.27 8.76
C LEU A 33 -3.62 -4.57 8.66
N GLY A 34 -3.41 -5.25 9.78
CA GLY A 34 -2.44 -6.36 9.85
C GLY A 34 -1.02 -5.81 9.92
N LEU A 35 -0.35 -6.00 11.04
CA LEU A 35 0.93 -5.35 11.37
C LEU A 35 2.03 -6.39 11.56
N ASP A 36 2.11 -7.35 10.63
CA ASP A 36 3.25 -8.26 10.53
C ASP A 36 4.58 -7.48 10.38
N GLY A 37 5.69 -8.21 10.43
CA GLY A 37 7.02 -7.62 10.31
C GLY A 37 7.17 -6.68 9.11
N LEU A 38 6.59 -7.03 7.95
CA LEU A 38 6.71 -6.24 6.72
C LEU A 38 5.88 -4.95 6.80
N ALA A 39 4.60 -5.05 7.18
CA ALA A 39 3.72 -3.88 7.33
C ALA A 39 4.24 -2.91 8.41
N ALA A 40 4.84 -3.43 9.48
CA ALA A 40 5.51 -2.61 10.48
C ALA A 40 6.76 -1.90 9.91
N GLY A 41 7.54 -2.57 9.07
CA GLY A 41 8.65 -1.99 8.30
C GLY A 41 8.19 -0.86 7.39
N LEU A 42 7.11 -1.08 6.63
CA LEU A 42 6.46 -0.09 5.79
C LEU A 42 6.04 1.14 6.60
N ALA A 43 5.40 0.97 7.77
CA ALA A 43 4.99 2.09 8.62
C ALA A 43 6.18 2.95 9.06
N VAL A 44 7.31 2.33 9.41
CA VAL A 44 8.54 3.04 9.77
C VAL A 44 9.11 3.81 8.57
N LEU A 45 9.08 3.24 7.37
CA LEU A 45 9.55 3.89 6.16
C LEU A 45 8.65 5.08 5.75
N LEU A 46 7.33 4.91 5.81
CA LEU A 46 6.38 6.00 5.57
C LEU A 46 6.63 7.17 6.53
N LEU A 47 6.85 6.88 7.82
CA LEU A 47 7.22 7.92 8.79
C LEU A 47 8.53 8.62 8.42
N ARG A 48 9.55 7.88 8.00
CA ARG A 48 10.83 8.44 7.52
C ARG A 48 10.66 9.30 6.26
N CYS A 49 9.66 9.00 5.43
CA CYS A 49 9.27 9.83 4.29
C CYS A 49 8.45 11.08 4.70
N GLY A 50 8.14 11.27 5.98
CA GLY A 50 7.41 12.43 6.50
C GLY A 50 5.91 12.23 6.67
N VAL A 51 5.40 11.00 6.49
CA VAL A 51 3.97 10.71 6.72
C VAL A 51 3.69 10.66 8.22
N LEU A 52 2.91 11.61 8.71
CA LEU A 52 2.54 11.71 10.13
C LEU A 52 1.16 11.08 10.42
N GLY A 53 0.27 11.04 9.42
CA GLY A 53 -1.10 10.52 9.52
C GLY A 53 -1.20 9.00 9.47
N LEU A 54 -0.64 8.29 10.45
CA LEU A 54 -0.68 6.83 10.52
C LEU A 54 -1.79 6.32 11.46
N ASN A 55 -2.69 5.48 10.94
CA ASN A 55 -3.63 4.67 11.72
C ASN A 55 -3.20 3.21 11.60
N VAL A 56 -3.07 2.51 12.72
CA VAL A 56 -2.54 1.14 12.76
C VAL A 56 -3.50 0.24 13.54
N ASN A 57 -3.92 -0.87 12.96
CA ASN A 57 -4.84 -1.80 13.59
C ASN A 57 -4.38 -3.25 13.39
N ASP A 58 -3.90 -3.86 14.47
CA ASP A 58 -3.70 -5.30 14.61
C ASP A 58 -3.52 -5.64 16.09
N GLY A 59 -4.57 -6.20 16.69
CA GLY A 59 -4.54 -6.65 18.08
C GLY A 59 -3.83 -7.98 18.28
N SER A 60 -3.34 -8.62 17.21
CA SER A 60 -2.64 -9.90 17.29
C SER A 60 -1.31 -9.75 18.04
N PRO A 61 -0.88 -10.79 18.76
CA PRO A 61 0.40 -10.76 19.43
C PRO A 61 1.56 -10.79 18.44
N VAL A 62 2.66 -10.10 18.78
CA VAL A 62 3.94 -10.20 18.04
C VAL A 62 4.42 -11.64 18.09
N ALA A 63 4.61 -12.23 16.91
CA ALA A 63 5.12 -13.57 16.70
C ALA A 63 6.62 -13.56 16.34
N ALA A 64 7.25 -14.74 16.37
CA ALA A 64 8.67 -14.87 16.04
C ALA A 64 8.98 -14.46 14.59
N ALA A 65 8.05 -14.71 13.66
CA ALA A 65 8.18 -14.31 12.25
C ALA A 65 8.24 -12.79 12.05
N ASP A 66 7.66 -12.01 12.97
CA ASP A 66 7.64 -10.55 12.88
C ASP A 66 9.01 -9.91 13.16
N LEU A 67 9.92 -10.67 13.77
CA LEU A 67 11.25 -10.16 14.13
C LEU A 67 12.17 -9.95 12.93
N ASP A 68 11.83 -10.56 11.78
CA ASP A 68 12.70 -10.62 10.61
C ASP A 68 13.01 -9.23 10.01
N THR A 69 12.15 -8.23 10.25
CA THR A 69 12.37 -6.85 9.78
C THR A 69 13.07 -5.94 10.79
N GLY A 70 13.30 -6.42 12.02
CA GLY A 70 13.93 -5.64 13.09
C GLY A 70 13.04 -4.56 13.73
N VAL A 71 11.80 -4.38 13.25
CA VAL A 71 10.80 -3.45 13.81
C VAL A 71 10.16 -3.97 15.09
N TYR A 72 10.14 -5.29 15.28
CA TYR A 72 9.82 -5.90 16.57
C TYR A 72 11.09 -6.47 17.18
N ARG A 73 11.18 -6.49 18.52
CA ARG A 73 12.31 -7.08 19.25
C ARG A 73 11.85 -8.36 19.94
N ARG A 74 12.80 -9.23 20.31
CA ARG A 74 12.50 -10.43 21.11
C ARG A 74 11.73 -10.12 22.41
N ALA A 75 11.98 -8.97 23.02
CA ALA A 75 11.27 -8.51 24.22
C ALA A 75 9.80 -8.10 23.95
N ASP A 76 9.39 -7.97 22.69
CA ASP A 76 8.04 -7.62 22.30
C ASP A 76 7.16 -8.84 22.03
N LEU A 77 7.73 -10.06 21.98
CA LEU A 77 6.98 -11.30 21.72
C LEU A 77 5.78 -11.46 22.65
N GLY A 78 4.63 -11.80 22.09
CA GLY A 78 3.38 -11.98 22.82
C GLY A 78 2.62 -10.68 23.16
N ARG A 79 3.23 -9.50 22.96
CA ARG A 79 2.54 -8.21 23.14
C ARG A 79 1.70 -7.86 21.91
N PRO A 80 0.65 -7.04 22.03
CA PRO A 80 -0.11 -6.56 20.87
C PRO A 80 0.80 -5.81 19.87
N ARG A 81 0.73 -6.18 18.59
CA ARG A 81 1.54 -5.59 17.52
C ARG A 81 1.30 -4.08 17.41
N ASP A 82 0.04 -3.64 17.44
CA ASP A 82 -0.34 -2.24 17.36
C ASP A 82 0.22 -1.37 18.51
N GLU A 83 0.18 -1.85 19.75
CA GLU A 83 0.73 -1.17 20.92
C GLU A 83 2.25 -1.00 20.79
N VAL A 84 2.94 -2.07 20.40
CA VAL A 84 4.39 -2.04 20.22
C VAL A 84 4.78 -1.08 19.10
N LEU A 85 4.11 -1.16 17.95
CA LEU A 85 4.39 -0.32 16.79
C LEU A 85 4.13 1.16 17.09
N ARG A 86 2.99 1.51 17.71
CA ARG A 86 2.68 2.91 18.05
C ARG A 86 3.75 3.53 18.94
N ARG A 87 4.18 2.80 19.98
CA ARG A 87 5.26 3.24 20.87
C ARG A 87 6.57 3.44 20.11
N ARG A 88 6.88 2.56 19.15
CA ARG A 88 8.10 2.66 18.35
C ARG A 88 8.06 3.83 17.37
N LEU A 89 6.94 4.06 16.68
CA LEU A 89 6.74 5.22 15.80
C LEU A 89 6.87 6.55 16.56
N ARG A 90 6.22 6.68 17.73
CA ARG A 90 6.36 7.87 18.60
C ARG A 90 7.79 8.10 19.08
N ALA A 91 8.52 7.03 19.35
CA ALA A 91 9.93 7.14 19.76
C ALA A 91 10.84 7.56 18.59
N LEU A 92 10.46 7.26 17.34
CA LEU A 92 11.19 7.68 16.15
C LEU A 92 10.91 9.15 15.79
N ASP A 93 9.65 9.57 15.84
CA ASP A 93 9.26 10.97 15.67
C ASP A 93 8.09 11.31 16.62
N PRO A 94 8.30 12.17 17.64
CA PRO A 94 7.25 12.57 18.58
C PRO A 94 6.05 13.29 17.95
N ARG A 95 6.19 13.83 16.72
CA ARG A 95 5.09 14.44 15.97
C ARG A 95 4.12 13.41 15.42
N CYS A 96 4.58 12.17 15.19
CA CYS A 96 3.72 11.08 14.77
C CYS A 96 2.94 10.56 15.97
N VAL A 97 1.63 10.80 15.99
CA VAL A 97 0.73 10.30 17.03
C VAL A 97 -0.17 9.22 16.42
N PRO A 98 0.36 8.00 16.18
CA PRO A 98 -0.41 6.96 15.55
C PRO A 98 -1.57 6.54 16.45
N VAL A 99 -2.71 6.32 15.83
CA VAL A 99 -3.97 5.89 16.46
C VAL A 99 -4.30 4.45 16.09
N SER A 100 -5.04 3.76 16.95
CA SER A 100 -5.54 2.41 16.70
C SER A 100 -7.05 2.42 16.79
N ALA A 101 -7.66 3.11 15.84
CA ALA A 101 -9.09 3.38 15.78
C ALA A 101 -9.49 3.51 14.30
N PRO A 102 -9.62 2.39 13.56
CA PRO A 102 -9.90 2.41 12.12
C PRO A 102 -11.21 3.14 11.79
N GLU A 103 -12.17 3.16 12.71
CA GLU A 103 -13.43 3.91 12.61
C GLU A 103 -13.24 5.44 12.58
N LEU A 104 -12.08 5.94 13.02
CA LEU A 104 -11.70 7.35 12.95
C LEU A 104 -10.85 7.67 11.72
N PHE A 105 -10.60 6.69 10.85
CA PHE A 105 -9.86 6.94 9.63
C PHE A 105 -10.64 7.90 8.72
N PRO A 106 -9.99 8.93 8.12
CA PRO A 106 -10.70 9.88 7.28
C PRO A 106 -11.40 9.17 6.12
N GLY A 107 -12.59 9.64 5.73
CA GLY A 107 -13.33 9.06 4.62
C GLY A 107 -12.63 9.26 3.27
N ALA A 108 -12.98 8.43 2.28
CA ALA A 108 -12.31 8.38 0.97
C ALA A 108 -12.46 9.65 0.11
N LEU A 109 -13.30 10.59 0.53
CA LEU A 109 -13.41 11.91 -0.08
C LEU A 109 -12.25 12.84 0.30
N LEU A 110 -11.54 12.55 1.39
CA LEU A 110 -10.31 13.26 1.73
C LEU A 110 -9.17 12.74 0.84
N PRO A 111 -8.59 13.59 -0.03
CA PRO A 111 -7.43 13.21 -0.83
C PRO A 111 -6.25 12.80 0.06
N GLY A 112 -5.36 11.96 -0.47
CA GLY A 112 -4.18 11.49 0.26
C GLY A 112 -4.45 10.32 1.22
N THR A 113 -5.66 9.75 1.21
CA THR A 113 -6.02 8.59 2.04
C THR A 113 -5.75 7.27 1.33
N VAL A 114 -5.01 6.36 1.97
CA VAL A 114 -4.72 5.01 1.45
C VAL A 114 -4.86 3.97 2.55
N VAL A 115 -5.41 2.79 2.20
CA VAL A 115 -5.50 1.63 3.08
C VAL A 115 -4.48 0.60 2.63
N VAL A 116 -3.67 0.11 3.56
CA VAL A 116 -2.77 -1.03 3.35
C VAL A 116 -3.27 -2.18 4.20
N ARG A 117 -3.47 -3.35 3.59
CA ARG A 117 -3.95 -4.55 4.30
C ARG A 117 -2.95 -5.67 4.10
N SER A 118 -2.28 -6.09 5.17
CA SER A 118 -1.47 -7.30 5.19
C SER A 118 -2.24 -8.47 5.78
N THR A 119 -2.11 -9.65 5.18
CA THR A 119 -2.80 -10.86 5.63
C THR A 119 -1.92 -12.06 5.46
N GLU A 120 -1.78 -12.83 6.53
CA GLU A 120 -1.15 -14.14 6.52
C GLU A 120 -2.18 -15.21 6.15
N HIS A 121 -1.83 -16.06 5.18
CA HIS A 121 -2.62 -17.22 4.78
C HIS A 121 -1.90 -18.48 5.26
N PRO A 122 -2.30 -19.07 6.39
CA PRO A 122 -1.67 -20.29 6.88
C PRO A 122 -1.91 -21.45 5.91
N LEU A 123 -0.92 -22.33 5.80
CA LEU A 123 -1.08 -23.64 5.17
C LEU A 123 -2.25 -24.39 5.83
N ALA A 124 -3.03 -25.10 5.02
CA ALA A 124 -4.29 -25.74 5.40
C ALA A 124 -4.25 -26.38 6.80
N GLY A 125 -5.23 -26.04 7.65
CA GLY A 125 -5.39 -26.59 9.01
C GLY A 125 -5.11 -25.60 10.16
N GLY A 126 -4.56 -24.42 9.88
CA GLY A 126 -4.47 -23.34 10.86
C GLY A 126 -5.80 -22.61 11.01
N GLY A 127 -6.45 -22.74 12.17
CA GLY A 127 -7.60 -21.92 12.53
C GLY A 127 -7.15 -20.46 12.64
N GLY A 128 -7.42 -19.66 11.60
CA GLY A 128 -7.15 -18.23 11.62
C GLY A 128 -8.01 -17.54 12.68
N ALA A 129 -7.42 -16.62 13.44
CA ALA A 129 -8.21 -15.71 14.26
C ALA A 129 -9.18 -14.95 13.35
N LEU A 130 -10.47 -14.97 13.69
CA LEU A 130 -11.50 -14.18 13.03
C LEU A 130 -11.22 -12.71 13.30
N TRP A 131 -10.47 -12.07 12.41
CA TRP A 131 -10.30 -10.64 12.43
C TRP A 131 -11.57 -9.99 11.87
N THR A 132 -12.14 -9.07 12.65
CA THR A 132 -13.30 -8.30 12.21
C THR A 132 -12.82 -7.15 11.37
N GLU A 133 -13.14 -7.18 10.08
CA GLU A 133 -12.82 -6.11 9.15
C GLU A 133 -13.50 -4.80 9.59
N PRO A 134 -12.77 -3.67 9.64
CA PRO A 134 -13.37 -2.39 9.94
C PRO A 134 -14.33 -1.96 8.81
N ALA A 135 -15.40 -1.25 9.19
CA ALA A 135 -16.28 -0.60 8.23
C ALA A 135 -15.59 0.64 7.66
N LEU A 136 -15.05 0.53 6.44
CA LEU A 136 -14.38 1.62 5.72
C LEU A 136 -15.22 2.07 4.52
N ASP A 137 -15.03 3.33 4.09
CA ASP A 137 -15.64 3.82 2.85
C ASP A 137 -15.21 2.91 1.67
N PRO A 138 -16.16 2.39 0.87
CA PRO A 138 -15.89 1.47 -0.22
C PRO A 138 -14.92 2.00 -1.28
N ARG A 139 -14.72 3.32 -1.35
CA ARG A 139 -13.91 3.99 -2.37
C ARG A 139 -12.45 4.17 -1.98
N HIS A 140 -12.05 3.86 -0.75
CA HIS A 140 -10.65 3.99 -0.36
C HIS A 140 -9.75 3.16 -1.27
N PRO A 141 -8.63 3.71 -1.78
CA PRO A 141 -7.66 2.91 -2.47
C PRO A 141 -6.99 1.93 -1.49
N LEU A 142 -6.88 0.67 -1.91
CA LEU A 142 -6.39 -0.44 -1.12
C LEU A 142 -5.15 -1.06 -1.77
N VAL A 143 -4.04 -1.09 -1.02
CA VAL A 143 -2.86 -1.91 -1.32
C VAL A 143 -2.97 -3.20 -0.49
N SER A 144 -3.20 -4.34 -1.13
CA SER A 144 -3.35 -5.62 -0.43
C SER A 144 -2.10 -6.48 -0.54
N LEU A 145 -1.63 -6.96 0.61
CA LEU A 145 -0.47 -7.82 0.79
C LEU A 145 -0.95 -9.16 1.34
N HIS A 146 -0.54 -10.25 0.70
CA HIS A 146 -0.96 -11.60 1.06
C HIS A 146 0.27 -12.50 1.19
N HIS A 147 0.57 -12.90 2.41
CA HIS A 147 1.67 -13.80 2.71
C HIS A 147 1.22 -15.26 2.63
N ALA A 148 1.88 -16.03 1.77
CA ALA A 148 1.63 -17.45 1.60
C ALA A 148 2.95 -18.15 1.24
N ASP A 149 3.25 -19.26 1.91
CA ASP A 149 4.39 -20.14 1.62
C ASP A 149 5.75 -19.42 1.50
N GLY A 150 5.98 -18.44 2.39
CA GLY A 150 7.23 -17.66 2.42
C GLY A 150 7.36 -16.63 1.29
N ALA A 151 6.31 -16.44 0.50
CA ALA A 151 6.22 -15.40 -0.51
C ALA A 151 5.16 -14.36 -0.15
N LEU A 152 5.26 -13.23 -0.83
CA LEU A 152 4.32 -12.14 -0.75
C LEU A 152 3.65 -11.95 -2.11
N LEU A 153 2.33 -12.08 -2.13
CA LEU A 153 1.50 -11.65 -3.25
C LEU A 153 1.00 -10.23 -2.96
N ARG A 154 1.39 -9.27 -3.79
CA ARG A 154 0.83 -7.92 -3.80
C ARG A 154 -0.28 -7.88 -4.85
N TRP A 155 -1.52 -7.68 -4.40
CA TRP A 155 -2.68 -7.50 -5.29
C TRP A 155 -2.64 -6.09 -5.91
N PRO A 156 -3.17 -5.89 -7.12
CA PRO A 156 -3.34 -4.56 -7.68
C PRO A 156 -4.02 -3.58 -6.74
N THR A 157 -3.64 -2.31 -6.85
CA THR A 157 -4.33 -1.25 -6.11
C THR A 157 -5.74 -1.09 -6.63
N VAL A 158 -6.73 -1.34 -5.78
CA VAL A 158 -8.16 -1.29 -6.13
C VAL A 158 -8.93 -0.54 -5.05
N PRO A 159 -10.16 -0.05 -5.31
CA PRO A 159 -11.04 0.42 -4.25
C PRO A 159 -11.30 -0.67 -3.20
N TRP A 160 -11.52 -0.28 -1.94
CA TRP A 160 -11.78 -1.18 -0.80
C TRP A 160 -12.95 -2.15 -1.05
N ALA A 161 -14.00 -1.70 -1.76
CA ALA A 161 -15.12 -2.55 -2.18
C ALA A 161 -14.74 -3.64 -3.19
N HIS A 162 -13.65 -3.44 -3.93
CA HIS A 162 -13.16 -4.34 -4.98
C HIS A 162 -11.96 -5.19 -4.51
N ARG A 163 -11.71 -5.23 -3.19
CA ARG A 163 -10.68 -6.09 -2.60
C ARG A 163 -10.86 -7.56 -3.03
N PRO A 164 -9.77 -8.33 -3.14
CA PRO A 164 -9.87 -9.74 -3.50
C PRO A 164 -10.75 -10.48 -2.48
N CYS A 165 -11.74 -11.21 -2.98
CA CYS A 165 -12.48 -12.12 -2.11
C CYS A 165 -11.61 -13.34 -1.75
N PRO A 166 -11.96 -14.08 -0.69
CA PRO A 166 -11.21 -15.26 -0.28
C PRO A 166 -11.09 -16.34 -1.38
N ASP A 167 -12.08 -16.50 -2.25
CA ASP A 167 -12.05 -17.50 -3.33
C ASP A 167 -11.07 -17.12 -4.45
N CYS A 168 -11.09 -15.88 -4.94
CA CYS A 168 -10.12 -15.37 -5.92
C CYS A 168 -8.70 -15.49 -5.39
N LEU A 169 -8.51 -15.14 -4.12
CA LEU A 169 -7.21 -15.20 -3.48
C LEU A 169 -6.73 -16.65 -3.36
N ARG A 170 -7.59 -17.57 -2.90
CA ARG A 170 -7.28 -19.01 -2.86
C ARG A 170 -7.00 -19.61 -4.23
N ALA A 171 -7.73 -19.19 -5.27
CA ALA A 171 -7.50 -19.65 -6.63
C ALA A 171 -6.15 -19.16 -7.16
N THR A 172 -5.87 -17.86 -7.00
CA THR A 172 -4.60 -17.23 -7.44
C THR A 172 -3.40 -17.82 -6.70
N LEU A 173 -3.50 -18.01 -5.38
CA LEU A 173 -2.46 -18.65 -4.58
C LEU A 173 -2.32 -20.16 -4.88
N GLY A 174 -3.43 -20.84 -5.16
CA GLY A 174 -3.45 -22.28 -5.45
C GLY A 174 -3.00 -22.64 -6.88
N ALA A 175 -3.02 -21.69 -7.81
CA ALA A 175 -2.44 -21.85 -9.15
C ALA A 175 -0.90 -21.81 -9.13
N ARG A 176 -0.29 -21.46 -7.99
CA ARG A 176 1.15 -21.42 -7.83
C ARG A 176 1.71 -22.81 -7.51
N GLU A 177 2.74 -23.22 -8.24
CA GLU A 177 3.64 -24.27 -7.75
C GLU A 177 4.57 -23.69 -6.67
N PRO A 178 4.59 -24.25 -5.45
CA PRO A 178 5.52 -23.80 -4.42
C PRO A 178 6.94 -23.96 -4.92
N ASP A 179 7.74 -22.89 -4.82
CA ASP A 179 9.15 -23.02 -5.12
C ASP A 179 9.79 -24.02 -4.16
N PRO A 180 10.74 -24.84 -4.64
CA PRO A 180 11.45 -25.77 -3.77
C PRO A 180 12.17 -24.99 -2.68
N VAL A 181 11.83 -25.27 -1.43
CA VAL A 181 12.50 -24.65 -0.27
C VAL A 181 14.01 -24.94 -0.36
N PRO A 182 14.87 -23.89 -0.41
CA PRO A 182 16.30 -24.08 -0.47
C PRO A 182 16.78 -24.97 0.68
N ARG A 183 17.68 -25.92 0.40
CA ARG A 183 18.28 -26.81 1.40
C ARG A 183 19.77 -26.54 1.55
N GLY A 184 20.34 -26.95 2.68
CA GLY A 184 21.78 -26.83 2.94
C GLY A 184 22.25 -25.37 2.94
N PRO A 185 23.39 -25.04 2.32
CA PRO A 185 23.91 -23.67 2.29
C PRO A 185 22.92 -22.63 1.73
N GLY A 186 22.07 -23.01 0.78
CA GLY A 186 21.04 -22.12 0.23
C GLY A 186 20.02 -21.67 1.29
N ALA A 187 19.63 -22.57 2.20
CA ALA A 187 18.71 -22.24 3.30
C ALA A 187 19.30 -21.19 4.25
N VAL A 188 20.61 -21.30 4.53
CA VAL A 188 21.33 -20.36 5.39
C VAL A 188 21.41 -18.98 4.75
N LEU A 189 21.78 -18.93 3.46
CA LEU A 189 21.84 -17.67 2.71
C LEU A 189 20.46 -16.99 2.62
N THR A 190 19.39 -17.76 2.36
CA THR A 190 18.02 -17.22 2.39
C THR A 190 17.66 -16.67 3.76
N GLY A 191 18.04 -17.36 4.84
CA GLY A 191 17.84 -16.88 6.21
C GLY A 191 18.58 -15.55 6.49
N TRP A 192 19.83 -15.43 6.04
CA TRP A 192 20.63 -14.21 6.23
C TRP A 192 20.16 -13.04 5.36
N ALA A 193 19.67 -13.31 4.15
CA ALA A 193 19.20 -12.28 3.22
C ALA A 193 17.79 -11.77 3.54
N ARG A 194 17.00 -12.53 4.30
CA ARG A 194 15.58 -12.21 4.57
C ARG A 194 15.35 -10.81 5.15
N PRO A 195 16.11 -10.31 6.14
CA PRO A 195 15.90 -8.97 6.67
C PRO A 195 16.10 -7.87 5.62
N ALA A 196 17.18 -7.96 4.84
CA ALA A 196 17.47 -6.99 3.77
C ALA A 196 16.42 -7.06 2.65
N HIS A 197 15.91 -8.26 2.35
CA HIS A 197 14.82 -8.42 1.39
C HIS A 197 13.52 -7.78 1.89
N ALA A 198 13.12 -8.04 3.13
CA ALA A 198 11.93 -7.45 3.70
C ALA A 198 12.02 -5.92 3.74
N GLU A 199 13.20 -5.36 4.04
CA GLU A 199 13.46 -3.91 3.95
C GLU A 199 13.32 -3.39 2.52
N ALA A 200 13.90 -4.06 1.52
CA ALA A 200 13.78 -3.68 0.12
C ALA A 200 12.32 -3.72 -0.38
N VAL A 201 11.56 -4.76 -0.02
CA VAL A 201 10.14 -4.89 -0.34
C VAL A 201 9.33 -3.78 0.35
N ALA A 202 9.59 -3.52 1.64
CA ALA A 202 8.93 -2.43 2.35
C ALA A 202 9.23 -1.06 1.72
N GLY A 203 10.45 -0.85 1.21
CA GLY A 203 10.84 0.34 0.47
C GLY A 203 10.05 0.51 -0.83
N GLY A 204 9.94 -0.55 -1.64
CA GLY A 204 9.11 -0.54 -2.85
C GLY A 204 7.63 -0.25 -2.54
N LEU A 205 7.09 -0.87 -1.50
CA LEU A 205 5.73 -0.63 -1.04
C LEU A 205 5.52 0.80 -0.52
N ALA A 206 6.50 1.40 0.15
CA ALA A 206 6.43 2.78 0.60
C ALA A 206 6.31 3.75 -0.58
N VAL A 207 7.11 3.52 -1.64
CA VAL A 207 7.03 4.29 -2.88
C VAL A 207 5.66 4.14 -3.53
N GLU A 208 5.13 2.92 -3.59
CA GLU A 208 3.80 2.66 -4.16
C GLU A 208 2.67 3.35 -3.37
N VAL A 209 2.66 3.19 -2.05
CA VAL A 209 1.65 3.83 -1.17
C VAL A 209 1.70 5.34 -1.31
N LEU A 210 2.90 5.93 -1.32
CA LEU A 210 3.07 7.36 -1.54
C LEU A 210 2.62 7.78 -2.94
N ALA A 211 2.92 7.01 -3.98
CA ALA A 211 2.48 7.32 -5.34
C ALA A 211 0.95 7.34 -5.43
N VAL A 212 0.26 6.36 -4.85
CA VAL A 212 -1.22 6.31 -4.79
C VAL A 212 -1.78 7.51 -4.02
N ALA A 213 -1.22 7.80 -2.84
CA ALA A 213 -1.70 8.90 -2.01
C ALA A 213 -1.49 10.27 -2.68
N LEU A 214 -0.28 10.53 -3.18
CA LEU A 214 0.10 11.80 -3.77
C LEU A 214 -0.61 12.05 -5.11
N ASP A 215 -0.95 11.01 -5.87
CA ASP A 215 -1.73 11.18 -7.10
C ASP A 215 -3.16 11.66 -6.79
N THR A 216 -3.79 11.15 -5.72
CA THR A 216 -5.11 11.66 -5.30
C THR A 216 -5.04 13.12 -4.81
N LEU A 217 -3.99 13.51 -4.08
CA LEU A 217 -3.75 14.90 -3.67
C LEU A 217 -3.52 15.81 -4.88
N TRP A 218 -2.71 15.36 -5.83
CA TRP A 218 -2.41 16.11 -7.05
C TRP A 218 -3.65 16.29 -7.93
N GLY A 219 -4.44 15.24 -8.09
CA GLY A 219 -5.70 15.28 -8.85
C GLY A 219 -6.73 16.22 -8.23
N ASP A 220 -6.77 16.33 -6.90
CA ASP A 220 -7.62 17.30 -6.22
C ASP A 220 -7.13 18.74 -6.39
N ALA A 221 -5.82 18.98 -6.23
CA ALA A 221 -5.21 20.29 -6.46
C ALA A 221 -5.45 20.81 -7.89
N LEU A 222 -5.32 19.94 -8.90
CA LEU A 222 -5.64 20.26 -10.30
C LEU A 222 -7.11 20.63 -10.49
N ARG A 223 -8.04 19.86 -9.90
CA ARG A 223 -9.48 20.14 -9.95
C ARG A 223 -9.81 21.48 -9.31
N GLY A 224 -9.23 21.78 -8.15
CA GLY A 224 -9.38 23.06 -7.46
C GLY A 224 -8.86 24.26 -8.27
N ALA A 225 -7.82 24.06 -9.08
CA ALA A 225 -7.29 25.07 -9.98
C ALA A 225 -8.02 25.17 -11.34
N GLY A 226 -9.08 24.38 -11.55
CA GLY A 226 -9.81 24.34 -12.82
C GLY A 226 -9.01 23.78 -13.99
N VAL A 227 -7.92 23.04 -13.70
CA VAL A 227 -7.13 22.37 -14.73
C VAL A 227 -7.84 21.07 -15.09
N PRO A 228 -8.19 20.84 -16.38
CA PRO A 228 -8.77 19.57 -16.78
C PRO A 228 -7.81 18.44 -16.43
N ALA A 229 -8.31 17.46 -15.70
CA ALA A 229 -7.53 16.28 -15.35
C ALA A 229 -7.20 15.52 -16.63
N GLU A 230 -5.94 15.52 -17.05
CA GLU A 230 -5.49 14.50 -17.99
C GLU A 230 -5.55 13.15 -17.27
N PRO A 231 -6.04 12.09 -17.92
CA PRO A 231 -6.00 10.75 -17.36
C PRO A 231 -4.54 10.33 -17.21
N ARG A 232 -3.96 10.56 -16.04
CA ARG A 232 -2.69 9.92 -15.67
C ARG A 232 -3.00 8.44 -15.59
N GLY A 233 -2.37 7.66 -16.48
CA GLY A 233 -2.44 6.22 -16.42
C GLY A 233 -2.05 5.79 -15.01
N THR A 234 -2.82 4.86 -14.44
CA THR A 234 -2.39 4.16 -13.23
C THR A 234 -0.97 3.64 -13.48
N PRO A 235 -0.09 3.58 -12.46
CA PRO A 235 1.25 3.02 -12.59
C PRO A 235 1.27 1.54 -13.03
N GLU A 236 0.11 0.94 -13.24
CA GLU A 236 -0.11 -0.37 -13.84
C GLU A 236 -0.79 -0.21 -15.21
N GLY A 237 0.02 0.07 -16.24
CA GLY A 237 -0.27 -0.21 -17.64
C GLY A 237 -1.29 0.68 -18.35
N THR A 238 -0.83 1.44 -19.35
CA THR A 238 -1.66 2.10 -20.38
C THR A 238 -2.14 1.15 -21.48
N ASP A 239 -1.79 -0.14 -21.42
CA ASP A 239 -2.00 -1.09 -22.53
C ASP A 239 -3.23 -1.98 -22.33
N GLY A 240 -4.35 -1.47 -21.80
CA GLY A 240 -5.64 -2.19 -21.77
C GLY A 240 -5.63 -3.59 -21.12
N GLY A 241 -4.54 -3.96 -20.44
CA GLY A 241 -4.33 -5.24 -19.80
C GLY A 241 -4.94 -5.21 -18.41
N TRP A 242 -5.56 -6.33 -18.02
CA TRP A 242 -6.08 -6.50 -16.67
C TRP A 242 -4.97 -6.25 -15.64
N PRO A 243 -5.29 -5.67 -14.47
CA PRO A 243 -4.29 -5.42 -13.45
C PRO A 243 -3.73 -6.77 -12.92
N HIS A 244 -2.40 -6.91 -12.89
CA HIS A 244 -1.72 -8.16 -12.53
C HIS A 244 -1.30 -8.16 -11.05
N ALA A 245 -1.46 -9.29 -10.37
CA ALA A 245 -0.86 -9.43 -9.05
C ALA A 245 0.66 -9.65 -9.19
N ARG A 246 1.42 -9.09 -8.26
CA ARG A 246 2.88 -9.18 -8.24
C ARG A 246 3.29 -10.16 -7.19
N LEU A 247 4.02 -11.19 -7.59
CA LEU A 247 4.57 -12.17 -6.68
C LEU A 247 6.03 -11.85 -6.36
N LEU A 248 6.30 -11.71 -5.08
CA LEU A 248 7.62 -11.42 -4.52
C LEU A 248 8.04 -12.64 -3.70
N ALA A 249 8.96 -13.46 -4.24
CA ALA A 249 9.46 -14.67 -3.61
C ALA A 249 10.97 -14.56 -3.33
N PRO A 250 11.46 -15.05 -2.19
CA PRO A 250 12.90 -15.24 -1.97
C PRO A 250 13.47 -16.36 -2.87
N PRO A 251 14.79 -16.35 -3.18
CA PRO A 251 15.77 -15.29 -3.02
C PRO A 251 15.75 -14.37 -4.26
N TRP A 252 16.56 -13.33 -4.27
CA TRP A 252 16.84 -12.46 -5.43
C TRP A 252 15.95 -11.22 -5.60
N PRO A 253 16.52 -10.01 -5.57
CA PRO A 253 15.87 -8.85 -6.17
C PRO A 253 15.84 -9.02 -7.69
N GLY A 254 14.64 -9.14 -8.28
CA GLY A 254 14.44 -9.16 -9.74
C GLY A 254 13.51 -10.25 -10.28
N ALA A 255 13.20 -11.29 -9.50
CA ALA A 255 12.21 -12.30 -9.87
C ALA A 255 10.80 -11.86 -9.42
N GLU A 256 10.31 -10.77 -10.01
CA GLU A 256 8.89 -10.42 -9.90
C GLU A 256 8.14 -11.26 -10.94
N ALA A 257 7.27 -12.14 -10.48
CA ALA A 257 6.34 -12.84 -11.37
C ALA A 257 5.01 -12.11 -11.39
N LEU A 258 4.56 -11.73 -12.59
CA LEU A 258 3.20 -11.26 -12.78
C LEU A 258 2.27 -12.48 -12.83
N LEU A 259 1.32 -12.52 -11.91
CA LEU A 259 0.29 -13.53 -11.85
C LEU A 259 -1.00 -12.93 -12.42
N GLU A 260 -1.57 -13.62 -13.40
CA GLU A 260 -2.93 -13.37 -13.82
C GLU A 260 -3.88 -13.67 -12.65
N LEU A 261 -4.86 -12.79 -12.46
CA LEU A 261 -5.83 -12.95 -11.39
C LEU A 261 -6.77 -14.12 -11.72
N ASP A 262 -6.66 -15.21 -10.97
CA ASP A 262 -7.57 -16.35 -11.13
C ASP A 262 -8.91 -16.07 -10.44
N ARG A 263 -9.92 -15.78 -11.25
CA ARG A 263 -11.31 -15.58 -10.81
C ARG A 263 -12.21 -16.79 -11.06
N SER A 264 -11.67 -17.90 -11.56
CA SER A 264 -12.43 -19.10 -11.96
C SER A 264 -13.26 -19.71 -10.82
N ARG A 265 -12.82 -19.49 -9.58
CA ARG A 265 -13.47 -20.02 -8.37
C ARG A 265 -14.40 -19.03 -7.67
N CYS A 266 -14.56 -17.81 -8.20
CA CYS A 266 -15.37 -16.77 -7.57
C CYS A 266 -16.65 -16.44 -8.35
N LEU A 267 -17.76 -16.30 -7.63
CA LEU A 267 -19.00 -15.72 -8.19
C LEU A 267 -18.87 -14.23 -8.57
N CYS A 268 -17.91 -13.52 -7.97
CA CYS A 268 -17.55 -12.13 -8.32
C CYS A 268 -16.95 -11.98 -9.72
N GLY A 269 -16.36 -13.05 -10.29
CA GLY A 269 -15.82 -13.06 -11.65
C GLY A 269 -16.89 -13.23 -12.74
N LEU A 270 -18.05 -13.77 -12.40
CA LEU A 270 -19.15 -14.03 -13.34
C LEU A 270 -20.00 -12.78 -13.65
N GLY A 271 -19.83 -11.69 -12.91
CA GLY A 271 -20.59 -10.44 -13.07
C GLY A 271 -19.81 -9.27 -13.70
N GLN A 272 -18.60 -9.50 -14.20
CA GLN A 272 -17.77 -8.48 -14.86
C GLN A 272 -17.46 -8.82 -16.34
N ALA A 273 -18.17 -9.79 -16.93
CA ALA A 273 -18.08 -10.13 -18.35
C ALA A 273 -19.10 -9.34 -19.18
#